data_AF-A0A0D2JLF9-F1
#
_entry.id   AF-A0A0D2JLF9-F1
#
_cell.length_a   1.000
_cell.length_b   1.000
_cell.length_c   1.000
_cell.angle_alpha   90.00
_cell.angle_beta   90.00
_cell.angle_gamma   90.00
#
_symmetry.space_group_name_H-M   'P 1'
#
loop_
_entity.id
_entity.type
_entity.pdbx_description
1 polymer ?
#
loop_
_entity_poly.entity_id
_entity_poly.type
_entity_poly.pdbx_seq_one_letter_code
_entity_poly.pdbx_strand_id
1 'polypeptide(L)'
;MNARILFVTVFIITQPLLLGLYITAYNRAIELSYAAQKLEREIEQLKEHKQQSQHTLYELQNSTHIQKYAREVLALQSIQLSQIHKLNIHDVHA
;
A
#
# COMPACT_ATOMS: atom_id res chain seq x y z
N MET A 1 15.65 -39.87 -51.45
CA MET A 1 15.58 -40.09 -49.98
C MET A 1 14.18 -40.64 -49.67
N ASN A 2 14.07 -41.80 -49.03
CA ASN A 2 12.77 -42.47 -48.85
C ASN A 2 11.88 -41.65 -47.91
N ALA A 3 10.66 -41.31 -48.35
CA ALA A 3 9.71 -40.47 -47.59
C ALA A 3 9.47 -40.97 -46.15
N ARG A 4 9.54 -42.29 -45.95
CA ARG A 4 9.42 -42.95 -44.63
C ARG A 4 10.55 -42.56 -43.68
N ILE A 5 11.78 -42.48 -44.16
CA ILE A 5 12.95 -42.10 -43.35
C ILE A 5 12.84 -40.62 -42.96
N LEU A 6 12.46 -39.76 -43.91
CA LEU A 6 12.24 -38.34 -43.65
C LEU A 6 11.15 -38.12 -42.58
N PHE A 7 10.03 -38.85 -42.66
CA PHE A 7 8.97 -38.77 -41.66
C PHE A 7 9.46 -39.15 -40.26
N VAL A 8 10.18 -40.27 -40.13
CA VAL A 8 10.70 -40.72 -38.83
C VAL A 8 11.72 -39.72 -38.26
N THR A 9 12.61 -39.18 -39.09
CA THR A 9 13.59 -38.18 -38.67
C THR A 9 12.92 -36.89 -38.19
N VAL A 10 11.94 -36.37 -38.95
CA VAL A 10 11.18 -35.17 -38.55
C VAL A 10 10.41 -35.43 -37.26
N PHE A 11 9.77 -36.60 -37.14
CA PHE A 11 9.02 -36.97 -35.95
C PHE A 11 9.91 -36.99 -34.71
N ILE A 12 11.06 -37.67 -34.77
CA ILE A 12 12.00 -37.77 -33.65
C ILE A 12 12.55 -36.41 -33.24
N ILE A 13 12.81 -35.50 -34.18
CA ILE A 13 13.32 -34.15 -33.88
C ILE A 13 12.24 -33.23 -33.31
N THR A 14 10.99 -33.38 -33.76
CA THR A 14 9.89 -32.51 -33.34
C THR A 14 9.49 -32.76 -31.88
N GLN A 15 9.53 -34.00 -31.40
CA GLN A 15 9.15 -34.33 -30.02
C GLN A 15 9.99 -33.61 -28.94
N PRO A 16 11.34 -33.66 -28.94
CA PRO A 16 12.13 -32.95 -27.94
C PRO A 16 12.04 -31.43 -28.11
N LEU A 17 11.83 -30.93 -29.33
CA LEU A 17 11.64 -29.50 -29.58
C LEU A 17 10.34 -28.98 -28.94
N LEU A 18 9.23 -29.71 -29.11
CA LEU A 18 7.96 -29.38 -28.45
C LEU A 18 8.08 -29.46 -26.94
N LEU A 19 8.78 -30.48 -26.42
CA LEU A 19 8.99 -30.65 -24.98
C LEU A 19 9.82 -29.49 -24.40
N GLY A 20 10.86 -29.04 -25.09
CA GLY A 20 11.63 -27.86 -24.71
C GLY A 20 10.80 -26.57 -24.72
N LEU A 21 9.97 -26.37 -25.75
CA LEU A 21 9.03 -25.24 -25.80
C LEU A 21 8.04 -25.27 -24.63
N TYR A 22 7.51 -26.44 -24.28
CA TYR A 22 6.59 -26.58 -23.17
C TYR A 22 7.24 -26.22 -21.82
N ILE A 23 8.46 -26.73 -21.57
CA ILE A 23 9.20 -26.43 -20.34
C ILE A 23 9.51 -24.93 -20.22
N THR A 24 9.97 -24.30 -21.31
CA THR A 24 10.29 -22.87 -21.30
C THR A 24 9.06 -21.99 -21.07
N ALA A 25 7.92 -22.34 -21.66
CA ALA A 25 6.66 -21.65 -21.40
C ALA A 25 6.21 -21.82 -19.95
N TYR A 26 6.31 -23.02 -19.40
CA TYR A 26 5.95 -23.32 -18.02
C TYR A 26 6.83 -22.58 -17.01
N ASN A 27 8.15 -22.54 -17.24
CA ASN A 27 9.07 -21.81 -16.38
C ASN A 27 8.77 -20.30 -16.37
N ARG A 28 8.46 -19.71 -17.53
CA ARG A 28 8.04 -18.31 -17.61
C ARG A 28 6.74 -18.06 -16.85
N ALA A 29 5.77 -18.97 -16.94
CA ALA A 29 4.52 -18.85 -16.19
C ALA A 29 4.76 -18.89 -14.67
N ILE A 30 5.67 -19.75 -14.21
CA ILE A 30 6.07 -19.83 -12.80
C ILE A 30 6.75 -18.53 -12.34
N GLU A 31 7.71 -18.01 -13.12
CA GLU A 31 8.40 -16.75 -12.80
C GLU A 31 7.41 -15.59 -12.68
N LEU A 32 6.48 -15.48 -13.63
CA LEU A 32 5.43 -14.46 -13.60
C LEU A 32 4.50 -14.63 -12.40
N SER A 33 4.16 -15.87 -12.03
CA SER A 33 3.35 -16.16 -10.84
C SER A 33 4.06 -15.72 -9.55
N TYR A 34 5.35 -16.00 -9.41
CA TYR A 34 6.11 -15.55 -8.25
C TYR A 34 6.25 -14.02 -8.20
N ALA A 35 6.48 -13.38 -9.34
CA ALA A 35 6.54 -11.92 -9.43
C ALA A 35 5.19 -11.30 -9.02
N ALA A 36 4.08 -11.85 -9.49
CA ALA A 36 2.74 -11.40 -9.12
C ALA A 36 2.47 -11.57 -7.62
N GLN A 37 2.79 -12.74 -7.05
CA GLN A 37 2.65 -12.97 -5.61
C GLN A 37 3.51 -12.02 -4.76
N LYS A 38 4.72 -11.69 -5.23
CA LYS A 38 5.57 -10.72 -4.55
C LYS A 38 4.94 -9.32 -4.55
N LEU A 39 4.46 -8.87 -5.72
CA LEU A 39 3.77 -7.58 -5.85
C LEU A 39 2.52 -7.52 -4.99
N GLU A 40 1.74 -8.60 -4.92
CA GLU A 40 0.54 -8.66 -4.10
C GLU A 40 0.84 -8.54 -2.60
N ARG A 41 1.93 -9.17 -2.13
CA ARG A 41 2.41 -8.98 -0.76
C ARG A 41 2.86 -7.55 -0.48
N GLU A 42 3.59 -6.94 -1.41
CA GLU A 42 4.01 -5.53 -1.28
C GLU A 42 2.80 -4.60 -1.21
N ILE A 43 1.78 -4.84 -2.03
CA ILE A 43 0.52 -4.08 -2.00
C ILE A 43 -0.17 -4.20 -0.64
N GLU A 44 -0.27 -5.42 -0.09
CA GLU A 44 -0.92 -5.60 1.22
C GLU A 44 -0.14 -4.91 2.34
N GLN A 45 1.20 -4.98 2.33
CA GLN A 45 2.04 -4.24 3.29
C GLN A 45 1.83 -2.73 3.19
N LEU A 46 1.80 -2.18 1.97
CA LEU A 46 1.53 -0.75 1.75
C LEU A 46 0.14 -0.34 2.24
N LYS A 47 -0.85 -1.22 2.09
CA LYS A 47 -2.23 -1.00 2.55
C LYS A 47 -2.32 -1.01 4.07
N GLU A 48 -1.64 -1.94 4.74
CA GLU A 48 -1.51 -1.96 6.21
C GLU A 48 -0.85 -0.67 6.70
N HIS A 49 0.28 -0.26 6.11
CA HIS A 49 0.96 0.99 6.45
C HIS A 49 0.08 2.23 6.25
N LYS A 50 -0.70 2.26 5.16
CA LYS A 50 -1.66 3.33 4.92
C LYS A 50 -2.73 3.37 6.01
N GLN A 51 -3.31 2.23 6.36
CA GLN A 51 -4.32 2.15 7.43
C GLN A 51 -3.76 2.60 8.77
N GLN A 52 -2.54 2.17 9.11
CA GLN A 52 -1.88 2.59 10.33
C GLN A 52 -1.62 4.10 10.35
N SER A 53 -1.13 4.66 9.24
CA SER A 53 -0.91 6.11 9.12
C SER A 53 -2.21 6.90 9.23
N GLN A 54 -3.29 6.39 8.62
CA GLN A 54 -4.62 7.00 8.75
C GLN A 54 -5.11 6.96 10.20
N HIS A 55 -4.94 5.83 10.89
CA HIS A 55 -5.30 5.70 12.30
C HIS A 55 -4.54 6.72 13.16
N THR A 56 -3.21 6.81 13.00
CA THR A 56 -2.39 7.80 13.70
C THR A 56 -2.83 9.23 13.39
N LEU A 57 -3.16 9.53 12.14
CA LEU A 57 -3.66 10.85 11.76
C LEU A 57 -5.00 11.16 12.44
N TYR A 58 -5.92 10.18 12.51
CA TYR A 58 -7.18 10.34 13.26
C TYR A 58 -6.95 10.53 14.76
N GLU A 59 -6.02 9.79 15.36
CA GLU A 59 -5.64 9.97 16.77
C GLU A 59 -5.09 11.37 17.04
N LEU A 60 -4.21 11.86 16.16
CA LEU A 60 -3.63 13.22 16.25
C LEU A 60 -4.68 14.31 16.02
N GLN A 61 -5.62 14.09 15.10
CA GLN A 61 -6.73 15.02 14.85
C GLN A 61 -7.77 15.01 15.95
N ASN A 62 -7.80 13.98 16.80
CA ASN A 62 -8.77 13.89 17.86
C ASN A 62 -8.53 15.01 18.87
N SER A 63 -9.42 16.01 18.85
CA SER A 63 -9.30 17.29 19.59
C SER A 63 -9.04 17.11 21.09
N THR A 64 -9.40 15.96 21.65
CA THR A 64 -9.15 15.55 23.04
C THR A 64 -7.65 15.52 23.37
N HIS A 65 -6.79 15.05 22.46
CA HIS A 65 -5.34 15.06 22.66
C HIS A 65 -4.76 16.47 22.57
N ILE A 66 -5.27 17.30 21.66
CA ILE A 66 -4.88 18.70 21.53
C ILE A 66 -5.29 19.47 22.80
N GLN A 67 -6.50 19.25 23.31
CA GLN A 67 -6.97 19.86 24.56
C GLN A 67 -6.16 19.38 25.77
N LYS A 68 -5.82 18.09 25.83
CA LYS A 68 -4.98 17.53 26.89
C LYS A 68 -3.58 18.14 26.86
N TYR A 69 -2.95 18.19 25.69
CA TYR A 69 -1.64 18.83 25.50
C TYR A 69 -1.68 20.33 25.85
N ALA A 70 -2.71 21.05 25.40
CA ALA A 70 -2.90 22.46 25.73
C ALA A 70 -3.05 22.69 27.25
N ARG A 71 -3.79 21.81 27.95
CA ARG A 71 -3.95 21.89 29.41
C ARG A 71 -2.69 21.50 30.18
N GLU A 72 -2.02 20.42 29.78
CA GLU A 72 -0.92 19.82 30.55
C GLU A 72 0.44 20.46 30.26
N VAL A 73 0.70 20.88 29.01
CA VAL A 73 2.01 21.41 28.57
C VAL A 73 2.00 22.93 28.46
N LEU A 74 0.90 23.49 27.94
CA LEU A 74 0.78 24.95 27.76
C LEU A 74 0.07 25.63 28.94
N ALA A 75 -0.33 24.88 29.96
CA ALA A 75 -1.08 25.36 31.13
C ALA A 75 -2.35 26.16 30.77
N LEU A 76 -2.93 25.92 29.58
CA LEU A 76 -4.12 26.62 29.13
C LEU A 76 -5.34 26.08 29.87
N GLN A 77 -5.96 26.92 30.71
CA GLN A 77 -7.21 26.58 31.38
C GLN A 77 -8.37 26.62 30.39
N SER A 78 -9.33 25.68 30.52
CA SER A 78 -10.52 25.71 29.68
C SER A 78 -11.42 26.87 30.10
N ILE A 79 -11.56 27.85 29.22
CA ILE A 79 -12.45 28.98 29.42
C ILE A 79 -13.87 28.52 29.10
N GLN A 80 -14.81 28.71 30.03
CA GLN A 80 -16.24 28.51 29.73
C GLN A 80 -16.71 29.69 28.86
N LEU A 81 -17.48 29.42 27.80
CA LEU A 81 -18.00 30.47 26.91
C LEU A 81 -18.79 31.56 27.66
N SER A 82 -19.38 31.24 28.81
CA SER A 82 -20.05 32.18 29.73
C SER A 82 -19.11 33.19 30.40
N GLN A 83 -17.81 32.93 30.41
CA GLN A 83 -16.76 33.78 31.00
C GLN A 83 -16.10 34.71 29.97
N ILE A 84 -16.40 34.53 28.68
CA ILE A 84 -15.93 35.44 27.64
C ILE A 84 -16.81 36.69 27.68
N HIS A 85 -16.47 37.64 28.55
CA HIS A 85 -17.00 39.00 28.43
C HIS A 85 -16.64 39.49 27.03
N LYS A 86 -17.65 39.90 26.26
CA LYS A 86 -17.52 40.47 24.93
C LYS A 86 -16.38 41.49 24.98
N LEU A 87 -15.24 41.20 24.35
CA LEU A 87 -14.17 42.16 24.15
C LEU A 87 -14.78 43.28 23.30
N ASN A 88 -15.24 44.32 23.97
CA ASN A 88 -15.76 45.50 23.32
C ASN A 88 -14.53 46.17 22.70
N ILE A 89 -14.52 46.28 21.38
CA ILE A 89 -13.37 46.72 20.56
C ILE A 89 -13.16 48.25 20.72
N HIS A 90 -13.48 48.80 21.89
CA HIS A 90 -13.43 50.23 22.18
C HIS A 90 -12.33 50.63 23.18
N ASP A 91 -11.68 49.69 23.87
CA ASP A 91 -10.66 50.01 24.89
C ASP A 91 -9.20 49.80 24.44
N VAL A 92 -8.94 49.70 23.12
CA VAL A 92 -7.55 49.62 22.60
C VAL A 92 -6.96 51.02 22.30
N HIS A 93 -7.73 52.09 22.52
CA HIS A 93 -7.24 53.47 22.39
C HIS A 93 -7.80 54.37 23.50
N ALA A 94 -7.22 54.31 24.70
CA ALA A 94 -7.21 55.39 25.68
C ALA A 94 -6.00 55.27 26.61
#